data_AF-A0A523EGZ6-F1
#
_entry.id   AF-A0A523EGZ6-F1
#
_cell.length_a   1.000
_cell.length_b   1.000
_cell.length_c   1.000
_cell.angle_alpha   90.00
_cell.angle_beta   90.00
_cell.angle_gamma   90.00
#
_symmetry.space_group_name_H-M   'P 1'
#
loop_
_entity.id
_entity.type
_entity.pdbx_description
1 polymer ?
#
loop_
_entity_poly.entity_id
_entity_poly.type
_entity_poly.pdbx_seq_one_letter_code
_entity_poly.pdbx_strand_id
1 'polypeptide(L)' 'MSRNVQVLRQWLLFQKLERARGATLEELVGGLPSDYACHPRTVRRDLEVLETNFPVITDRRDGKTIWRLMNSTFGFRDRC' A
#
# COMPACT_ATOMS: atom_id res chain seq x y z
N MET A 1 -16.66 -7.46 -2.59
CA MET A 1 -15.55 -7.71 -3.54
C MET A 1 -15.08 -9.13 -3.35
N SER A 2 -14.73 -9.86 -4.42
CA SER A 2 -14.12 -11.18 -4.26
C SER A 2 -12.76 -11.03 -3.56
N ARG A 3 -12.42 -12.00 -2.71
CA ARG A 3 -11.16 -11.99 -1.94
C ARG A 3 -9.94 -11.88 -2.85
N ASN A 4 -9.99 -12.48 -4.04
CA ASN A 4 -8.91 -12.43 -5.03
C ASN A 4 -8.64 -11.00 -5.52
N VAL A 5 -9.69 -10.23 -5.78
CA VAL A 5 -9.55 -8.83 -6.22
C VAL A 5 -8.98 -7.96 -5.10
N GLN A 6 -9.33 -8.25 -3.84
CA GLN A 6 -8.78 -7.54 -2.69
C GLN A 6 -7.28 -7.82 -2.53
N VAL A 7 -6.85 -9.08 -2.61
CA VAL A 7 -5.43 -9.47 -2.50
C VAL A 7 -4.62 -8.87 -3.65
N LEU A 8 -5.13 -8.90 -4.88
CA LEU A 8 -4.47 -8.30 -6.03
C LEU A 8 -4.30 -6.79 -5.87
N ARG A 9 -5.32 -6.08 -5.36
CA ARG A 9 -5.19 -4.64 -5.08
C ARG A 9 -4.14 -4.36 -4.00
N GLN A 10 -4.15 -5.12 -2.91
CA GLN A 10 -3.15 -4.99 -1.84
C GLN A 10 -1.74 -5.18 -2.39
N TRP A 11 -1.54 -6.18 -3.26
CA TRP A 11 -0.28 -6.40 -3.94
C TRP A 11 0.14 -5.25 -4.85
N LEU A 12 -0.78 -4.69 -5.64
CA LEU A 12 -0.52 -3.53 -6.49
C LEU A 12 -0.14 -2.29 -5.68
N LEU A 13 -0.84 -2.04 -4.57
CA LEU A 13 -0.51 -0.95 -3.64
C LEU A 13 0.89 -1.15 -3.05
N PHE A 14 1.20 -2.37 -2.62
CA PHE A 14 2.51 -2.71 -2.08
C PHE A 14 3.65 -2.47 -3.10
N GLN A 15 3.51 -2.99 -4.33
CA GLN A 15 4.46 -2.78 -5.42
C GLN A 15 4.67 -1.29 -5.73
N LYS A 16 3.60 -0.50 -5.63
CA LYS A 16 3.67 0.95 -5.85
C LYS A 16 4.42 1.67 -4.72
N LEU A 17 4.18 1.28 -3.48
CA LEU A 17 4.92 1.79 -2.32
C LEU A 17 6.42 1.43 -2.38
N GLU A 18 6.73 0.23 -2.86
CA GLU A 18 8.10 -0.23 -3.08
C GLU A 18 8.84 0.66 -4.11
N ARG A 19 8.20 0.96 -5.24
CA ARG A 19 8.79 1.78 -6.31
C ARG A 19 8.88 3.26 -5.95
N ALA A 20 7.83 3.82 -5.33
CA ALA A 20 7.74 5.25 -5.04
C ALA A 20 8.58 5.68 -3.83
N ARG A 21 9.05 4.74 -2.99
CA ARG A 21 9.72 5.00 -1.69
C ARG A 21 8.89 5.88 -0.74
N GLY A 22 7.59 6.02 -1.02
CA GLY A 22 6.67 6.94 -0.38
C GLY A 22 5.59 7.40 -1.35
N ALA A 23 4.31 7.21 -1.02
CA ALA A 23 3.20 7.68 -1.82
C ALA A 23 2.06 8.20 -0.94
N THR A 24 1.38 9.23 -1.42
CA THR A 24 0.14 9.77 -0.82
C THR A 24 -1.06 8.93 -1.22
N LEU A 25 -2.18 9.11 -0.50
CA LEU A 25 -3.43 8.40 -0.79
C LEU A 25 -3.93 8.71 -2.21
N GLU A 26 -3.78 9.95 -2.65
CA GLU A 26 -4.18 10.40 -3.99
C GLU A 26 -3.34 9.74 -5.08
N GLU A 27 -2.03 9.64 -4.89
CA GLU A 27 -1.14 8.94 -5.83
C GLU A 27 -1.43 7.44 -5.88
N LEU A 28 -1.72 6.82 -4.73
CA LEU A 28 -2.09 5.41 -4.66
C LEU A 28 -3.39 5.14 -5.40
N VAL A 29 -4.45 5.91 -5.11
CA VAL A 29 -5.76 5.80 -5.79
C VAL A 29 -5.61 6.08 -7.28
N GLY A 30 -4.90 7.14 -7.66
CA GLY A 30 -4.80 7.64 -9.03
C GLY A 30 -3.97 6.77 -9.98
N GLY A 31 -3.19 5.81 -9.47
CA GLY A 31 -2.55 4.83 -10.36
C GLY A 31 -2.80 3.39 -9.97
N LEU A 32 -3.97 3.12 -9.38
CA LEU A 32 -4.59 1.82 -9.54
C LEU A 32 -5.16 1.71 -10.97
N PRO A 33 -5.10 0.52 -11.60
CA PRO A 33 -5.79 0.28 -12.87
C PRO A 33 -7.30 0.46 -12.71
N SER A 34 -8.01 0.84 -13.77
CA SER A 34 -9.48 1.06 -13.73
C SER A 34 -10.26 -0.14 -13.20
N ASP A 35 -9.82 -1.38 -13.48
CA ASP A 35 -10.43 -2.60 -12.95
C ASP A 35 -10.38 -2.72 -11.42
N TYR A 36 -9.43 -2.02 -10.79
CA TYR A 36 -9.20 -2.02 -9.34
C TYR A 36 -9.43 -0.64 -8.70
N ALA A 37 -9.80 0.36 -9.51
CA ALA A 37 -10.14 1.70 -9.05
C ALA A 37 -11.25 1.62 -8.01
N CYS A 38 -11.03 2.26 -6.87
CA CYS A 38 -11.96 2.20 -5.75
C CYS A 38 -11.89 3.48 -4.93
N HIS A 39 -12.90 3.66 -4.08
CA HIS A 39 -12.93 4.80 -3.19
C HIS A 39 -11.69 4.84 -2.28
N PRO A 40 -11.20 6.05 -1.95
CA PRO A 40 -10.06 6.23 -1.04
C PRO A 40 -10.23 5.52 0.31
N ARG A 41 -11.48 5.36 0.78
CA ARG A 41 -11.81 4.60 2.00
C ARG A 41 -11.41 3.12 1.91
N THR A 42 -11.57 2.51 0.73
CA THR A 42 -11.20 1.10 0.51
C THR A 42 -9.68 0.96 0.47
N VAL A 43 -9.00 1.86 -0.22
CA VAL A 43 -7.53 1.90 -0.25
C VAL A 43 -6.95 2.07 1.16
N ARG A 44 -7.51 2.97 1.98
CA ARG A 44 -7.11 3.12 3.39
C ARG A 44 -7.26 1.82 4.18
N ARG A 45 -8.38 1.11 4.04
CA ARG A 45 -8.58 -0.17 4.72
C ARG A 45 -7.57 -1.22 4.26
N ASP A 46 -7.27 -1.27 2.97
CA ASP A 46 -6.24 -2.17 2.43
C ASP A 46 -4.84 -1.79 2.92
N LEU A 47 -4.56 -0.49 3.09
CA LEU A 47 -3.31 -0.01 3.70
C LEU A 47 -3.21 -0.35 5.18
N GLU A 48 -4.29 -0.25 5.97
CA GLU A 48 -4.33 -0.68 7.37
C GLU A 48 -3.99 -2.19 7.50
N VAL A 49 -4.50 -3.00 6.56
CA VAL A 49 -4.14 -4.43 6.49
C VAL A 49 -2.67 -4.60 6.12
N LEU A 50 -2.16 -3.84 5.16
CA LEU A 50 -0.75 -3.90 4.78
C LEU A 50 0.17 -3.47 5.93
N GLU A 51 -0.17 -2.42 6.68
CA GLU A 51 0.56 -1.95 7.87
C GLU A 51 0.61 -3.01 8.98
N THR A 52 -0.42 -3.87 9.08
CA THR A 52 -0.44 -4.95 10.07
C THR A 52 0.44 -6.14 9.66
N ASN A 53 0.62 -6.38 8.35
CA ASN A 53 1.29 -7.58 7.83
C ASN A 53 2.71 -7.31 7.29
N PHE A 54 3.01 -6.06 6.93
CA PHE A 54 4.24 -5.63 6.27
C PHE A 54 4.80 -4.41 7.00
N PRO A 55 6.11 -4.14 6.86
CA PRO A 55 6.75 -2.97 7.46
C PRO A 55 6.42 -1.69 6.67
N VAL A 56 5.12 -1.40 6.50
CA VAL A 56 4.62 -0.13 5.95
C VAL A 56 4.53 0.85 7.11
N ILE A 57 5.10 2.03 6.93
CA ILE A 57 4.97 3.14 7.87
C ILE A 57 4.15 4.26 7.25
N THR A 58 3.26 4.82 8.08
CA THR A 58 2.51 6.02 7.78
C THR A 58 3.26 7.21 8.38
N ASP A 59 3.75 8.11 7.52
CA ASP A 59 4.38 9.37 7.93
C ASP A 59 3.43 10.52 7.58
N ARG A 60 3.36 11.55 8.43
CA ARG A 60 2.61 12.76 8.16
C ARG A 60 3.59 13.90 7.89
N ARG A 61 3.82 14.20 6.61
CA ARG A 61 4.65 15.32 6.16
C ARG A 61 3.78 16.44 5.63
N ASP A 62 3.98 17.66 6.11
CA ASP A 62 3.30 18.86 5.61
C ASP A 62 1.76 18.74 5.56
N GLY A 63 1.17 18.09 6.58
CA GLY A 63 -0.28 17.84 6.65
C GLY A 63 -0.79 16.72 5.73
N LYS A 64 0.06 16.16 4.86
CA LYS A 64 -0.26 15.03 3.99
C LYS A 64 0.15 13.72 4.64
N THR A 65 -0.69 12.70 4.46
CA THR A 65 -0.39 11.34 4.91
C THR A 65 0.34 10.62 3.79
N ILE A 66 1.55 10.15 4.08
CA ILE A 66 2.44 9.45 3.15
C ILE A 66 2.65 8.05 3.70
N TRP A 67 2.42 7.05 2.85
CA TRP A 67 2.73 5.66 3.14
C TRP A 67 4.05 5.32 2.48
N ARG A 68 4.96 4.69 3.21
CA ARG A 68 6.23 4.22 2.65
C ARG A 68 6.60 2.89 3.28
N LEU A 69 7.32 2.05 2.54
CA LEU A 69 7.94 0.89 3.14
C LEU A 69 9.11 1.35 4.00
N MET A 70 9.16 0.88 5.24
CA MET A 70 10.39 0.93 6.03
C MET A 70 11.36 -0.01 5.32
N ASN A 71 12.36 0.56 4.65
CA ASN A 71 13.47 -0.24 4.16
C ASN A 71 14.18 -0.79 5.40
N SER A 72 13.85 -2.01 5.76
CA SER A 72 14.70 -2.82 6.60
C SER A 72 15.51 -3.64 5.61
N THR A 73 16.83 -3.49 5.65
CA THR A 73 17.78 -4.39 4.99
C THR A 73 17.68 -5.84 5.52
N PHE A 74 16.62 -6.20 6.27
CA PHE A 74 16.43 -7.49 6.89
C PHE A 74 15.07 -8.11 6.56
N GLY A 75 15.11 -9.25 5.84
CA GLY A 75 14.35 -10.43 6.27
C GLY A 75 13.04 -10.79 5.55
N PHE A 76 12.92 -10.62 4.23
CA PHE A 76 11.83 -11.26 3.45
C PHE A 76 12.22 -12.60 2.79
N ARG A 77 13.37 -13.19 3.16
CA ARG A 77 13.90 -14.40 2.50
C ARG A 77 13.55 -15.74 3.17
N ASP A 78 12.94 -15.77 4.36
CA ASP A 78 12.73 -17.03 5.09
C ASP A 78 11.33 -17.20 5.66
N ARG A 79 10.33 -17.35 4.79
CA ARG A 79 9.09 -18.08 5.14
C ARG A 79 8.63 -18.90 3.93
N CYS A 80 9.25 -20.08 3.78
CA CYS A 80 8.69 -21.22 3.07
C CYS A 80 7.57 -21.87 3.88
#